data_AF-S4PW20-F1
#
_entry.id   AF-S4PW20-F1
#
_cell.length_a   1.000
_cell.length_b   1.000
_cell.length_c   1.000
_cell.angle_alpha   90.00
_cell.angle_beta   90.00
_cell.angle_gamma   90.00
#
_symmetry.space_group_name_H-M   'P 1'
#
loop_
_entity.id
_entity.type
_entity.pdbx_description
1 polymer ?
#
loop_
_entity_poly.entity_id
_entity_poly.type
_entity_poly.pdbx_seq_one_letter_code
_entity_poly.pdbx_strand_id
1 'polypeptide(L)'
;MLKQDFKYHVRKKDQINIESKIKVVRFIGELVKFSLYSKMEALYCLKVLLHDFKHHHIEMACNLLETCGRYLYCNPDTHQRTMIYLQQMMRKKTVSALDSRYVTQIENAFYYVCPPETPTQPKEEEPPMHQFIRKILHEDLQKSNEEKILRLMRKLNWDDDEVSSVAIQHLAGGWRVRASARRALARLTAELAAWQEAVAPAVVDTILEEIRVTMEDPHPRYNQRRIATVRYLGELYNYKLLDSRD
;
A
#
# COMPACT_ATOMS: atom_id res chain seq x y z
N MET A 1 18.56 -27.14 -1.56
CA MET A 1 18.80 -26.57 -0.22
C MET A 1 17.49 -26.21 0.48
N LEU A 2 16.82 -25.09 0.19
CA LEU A 2 15.59 -24.66 0.91
C LEU A 2 14.43 -25.68 0.96
N LYS A 3 14.22 -26.47 -0.10
CA LYS A 3 13.23 -27.57 -0.12
C LYS A 3 13.57 -28.69 0.87
N GLN A 4 14.85 -29.00 1.02
CA GLN A 4 15.32 -30.01 1.97
C GLN A 4 15.19 -29.48 3.39
N ASP A 5 15.50 -28.20 3.61
CA ASP A 5 15.36 -27.54 4.91
C ASP A 5 13.89 -27.45 5.34
N PHE A 6 12.99 -27.10 4.41
CA PHE A 6 11.55 -27.11 4.67
C PHE A 6 11.04 -28.51 5.04
N LYS A 7 11.39 -29.54 4.23
CA LYS A 7 11.01 -30.94 4.52
C LYS A 7 11.59 -31.42 5.86
N TYR A 8 12.81 -31.01 6.20
CA TYR A 8 13.45 -31.31 7.47
C TYR A 8 12.70 -30.68 8.64
N HIS A 9 12.32 -29.40 8.52
CA HIS A 9 11.57 -28.68 9.55
C HIS A 9 10.13 -29.17 9.76
N VAL A 10 9.47 -29.63 8.69
CA VAL A 10 8.15 -30.29 8.76
C VAL A 10 8.25 -31.65 9.46
N ARG A 11 9.34 -32.39 9.24
CA ARG A 11 9.56 -33.70 9.88
C ARG A 11 9.93 -33.58 11.36
N LYS A 12 10.70 -32.56 11.74
CA LYS A 12 11.06 -32.33 13.15
C LYS A 12 9.89 -31.73 13.92
N LYS A 13 9.29 -32.51 14.82
CA LYS A 13 8.15 -32.10 15.66
C LYS A 13 8.49 -31.15 16.81
N ASP A 14 9.77 -30.88 17.04
CA ASP A 14 10.23 -30.01 18.12
C ASP A 14 9.71 -28.57 17.97
N GLN A 15 9.19 -28.02 19.07
CA GLN A 15 8.75 -26.62 19.19
C GLN A 15 9.91 -25.65 19.51
N ILE A 16 11.06 -26.18 19.95
CA ILE A 16 12.19 -25.39 20.49
C ILE A 16 12.79 -24.41 19.46
N ASN A 17 12.70 -24.71 18.15
CA ASN A 17 13.28 -23.87 17.09
C ASN A 17 12.22 -23.30 16.12
N ILE A 18 11.06 -22.87 16.63
CA ILE A 18 9.96 -22.32 15.79
C ILE A 18 10.39 -21.10 14.97
N GLU A 19 11.23 -20.23 15.54
CA GLU A 19 11.72 -19.03 14.86
C GLU A 19 12.54 -19.35 13.60
N SER A 20 13.37 -20.41 13.66
CA SER A 20 14.13 -20.87 12.50
C SER A 20 13.21 -21.38 11.39
N LYS A 21 12.13 -22.09 11.76
CA LYS A 21 11.11 -22.57 10.82
C LYS A 21 10.38 -21.40 10.16
N ILE A 22 10.02 -20.37 10.93
CA ILE A 22 9.38 -19.15 10.43
C ILE A 22 10.30 -18.41 9.45
N LYS A 23 11.60 -18.27 9.77
CA LYS A 23 12.59 -17.63 8.87
C LYS A 23 12.64 -18.32 7.50
N VAL A 24 12.72 -19.65 7.47
CA VAL A 24 12.72 -20.43 6.22
C VAL A 24 11.44 -20.20 5.42
N VAL A 25 10.29 -20.21 6.07
CA VAL A 25 8.99 -20.03 5.42
C VAL A 25 8.81 -18.63 4.86
N ARG A 26 9.18 -17.59 5.62
CA ARG A 26 9.17 -16.19 5.14
C ARG A 26 10.11 -16.03 3.94
N PHE A 27 11.29 -16.63 3.99
CA PHE A 27 12.23 -16.58 2.88
C PHE A 27 11.67 -17.21 1.61
N ILE A 28 11.03 -18.38 1.72
CA ILE A 28 10.30 -19.00 0.59
C ILE A 28 9.22 -18.05 0.06
N GLY A 29 8.43 -17.44 0.95
CA GLY A 29 7.39 -16.49 0.56
C GLY A 29 7.91 -15.27 -0.21
N GLU A 30 9.04 -14.70 0.21
CA GLU A 30 9.70 -13.61 -0.51
C GLU A 30 10.17 -14.05 -1.90
N LEU A 31 10.85 -15.21 -2.01
CA LEU A 31 11.34 -15.72 -3.30
C LEU A 31 10.20 -15.99 -4.30
N VAL A 32 9.02 -16.39 -3.83
CA VAL A 32 7.83 -16.60 -4.67
C VAL A 32 7.36 -15.29 -5.28
N LYS A 33 7.36 -14.19 -4.51
CA LYS A 33 6.96 -12.86 -5.01
C LYS A 33 7.88 -12.36 -6.13
N PHE A 34 9.18 -12.65 -6.02
CA PHE A 34 10.18 -12.31 -7.04
C PHE A 34 10.26 -13.33 -8.19
N SER A 35 9.36 -14.31 -8.25
CA SER A 35 9.36 -15.37 -9.27
C SER A 35 10.65 -16.22 -9.34
N LEU A 36 11.46 -16.20 -8.27
CA LEU A 36 12.66 -17.03 -8.11
C LEU A 36 12.33 -18.43 -7.59
N TYR A 37 11.12 -18.61 -7.06
CA TYR A 37 10.57 -19.87 -6.59
C TYR A 37 9.18 -20.09 -7.18
N SER A 38 8.85 -21.33 -7.55
CA SER A 38 7.60 -21.62 -8.25
C SER A 38 6.39 -21.45 -7.34
N LYS A 39 5.34 -20.76 -7.84
CA LYS A 39 4.07 -20.57 -7.13
C LYS A 39 3.42 -21.91 -6.77
N MET A 40 3.53 -22.91 -7.65
CA MET A 40 3.00 -24.25 -7.44
C MET A 40 3.71 -24.99 -6.30
N GLU A 41 5.00 -24.72 -6.12
CA GLU A 41 5.77 -25.30 -5.03
C GLU A 41 5.44 -24.66 -3.69
N ALA A 42 5.15 -23.36 -3.67
CA ALA A 42 4.64 -22.67 -2.49
C ALA A 42 3.26 -23.22 -2.05
N LEU A 43 2.37 -23.46 -3.02
CA LEU A 43 1.08 -24.11 -2.77
C LEU A 43 1.24 -25.55 -2.26
N TYR A 44 2.24 -26.29 -2.77
CA TYR A 44 2.57 -27.62 -2.24
C TYR A 44 3.06 -27.54 -0.80
N CYS A 45 3.93 -26.59 -0.46
CA CYS A 45 4.35 -26.35 0.93
C CYS A 45 3.15 -26.09 1.84
N LEU A 46 2.21 -25.25 1.41
CA LEU A 46 0.96 -25.01 2.17
C LEU A 46 0.14 -26.30 2.33
N LYS A 47 -0.05 -27.08 1.26
CA LYS A 47 -0.75 -28.38 1.31
C LYS A 47 -0.14 -29.33 2.33
N VAL A 48 1.19 -29.41 2.40
CA VAL A 48 1.90 -30.26 3.37
C VAL A 48 1.66 -29.80 4.80
N LEU A 49 1.68 -28.50 5.06
CA LEU A 49 1.40 -27.94 6.40
C LEU A 49 -0.05 -28.17 6.84
N LEU A 50 -1.00 -28.15 5.89
CA LEU A 50 -2.43 -28.41 6.19
C LEU A 50 -2.76 -29.89 6.43
N HIS A 51 -1.90 -30.81 5.99
CA HIS A 51 -2.09 -32.24 6.21
C HIS A 51 -2.01 -32.60 7.71
N ASP A 52 -0.93 -32.18 8.41
CA ASP A 52 -0.77 -32.35 9.86
C ASP A 52 -0.88 -30.99 10.57
N PHE A 53 -2.09 -30.42 10.58
CA PHE A 53 -2.31 -29.04 11.03
C PHE A 53 -2.31 -28.90 12.55
N LYS A 54 -1.11 -28.92 13.16
CA LYS A 54 -0.89 -28.83 14.61
C LYS A 54 0.13 -27.74 14.95
N HIS A 55 -0.10 -27.01 16.04
CA HIS A 55 0.79 -26.01 16.67
C HIS A 55 1.78 -25.32 15.71
N HIS A 56 3.00 -25.87 15.58
CA HIS A 56 4.07 -25.29 14.77
C HIS A 56 3.76 -25.16 13.26
N HIS A 57 2.93 -26.03 12.70
CA HIS A 57 2.54 -25.99 11.29
C HIS A 57 1.49 -24.90 11.05
N ILE A 58 0.69 -24.58 12.07
CA ILE A 58 -0.24 -23.46 12.02
C ILE A 58 0.54 -22.15 11.93
N GLU A 59 1.54 -21.96 12.80
CA GLU A 59 2.37 -20.75 12.76
C GLU A 59 3.14 -20.63 11.44
N MET A 60 3.72 -21.73 10.95
CA MET A 60 4.37 -21.76 9.63
C MET A 60 3.39 -21.42 8.51
N ALA A 61 2.19 -22.00 8.48
CA ALA A 61 1.21 -21.74 7.42
C ALA A 61 0.74 -20.27 7.43
N CYS A 62 0.46 -19.71 8.61
CA CYS A 62 0.04 -18.32 8.75
C CYS A 62 1.15 -17.36 8.28
N ASN A 63 2.41 -17.58 8.70
CA ASN A 63 3.53 -16.76 8.26
C ASN A 63 3.80 -16.85 6.74
N LEU A 64 3.58 -18.03 6.13
CA LEU A 64 3.68 -18.17 4.67
C LEU A 64 2.61 -17.32 3.96
N LEU A 65 1.38 -17.37 4.45
CA LEU A 65 0.25 -16.63 3.90
C LEU A 65 0.37 -15.11 4.11
N GLU A 66 0.88 -14.67 5.25
CA GLU A 66 1.20 -13.24 5.48
C GLU A 66 2.26 -12.72 4.50
N THR A 67 3.22 -13.56 4.12
CA THR A 67 4.32 -13.15 3.23
C THR A 67 3.93 -13.15 1.76
N CYS A 68 3.33 -14.24 1.26
CA CYS A 68 3.03 -14.44 -0.17
C CYS A 68 1.58 -14.82 -0.47
N GLY A 69 0.71 -14.96 0.54
CA GLY A 69 -0.68 -15.39 0.34
C GLY A 69 -1.48 -14.45 -0.56
N ARG A 70 -1.37 -13.13 -0.37
CA ARG A 70 -2.03 -12.14 -1.24
C ARG A 70 -1.53 -12.20 -2.69
N TYR A 71 -0.23 -12.42 -2.87
CA TYR A 71 0.36 -12.60 -4.21
C TYR A 71 -0.20 -13.86 -4.90
N LEU A 72 -0.34 -14.96 -4.18
CA LEU A 72 -0.93 -16.20 -4.69
C LEU A 72 -2.43 -16.07 -4.95
N TYR A 73 -3.14 -15.31 -4.12
CA TYR A 73 -4.57 -15.06 -4.25
C TYR A 73 -4.91 -14.15 -5.44
N CYS A 74 -4.14 -13.09 -5.67
CA CYS A 74 -4.39 -12.15 -6.78
C CYS A 74 -3.98 -12.71 -8.16
N ASN A 75 -3.25 -13.82 -8.22
CA ASN A 75 -2.78 -14.39 -9.48
C ASN A 75 -3.78 -15.43 -10.02
N PRO A 76 -4.25 -15.33 -11.28
CA PRO A 76 -5.32 -16.19 -11.81
C PRO A 76 -4.97 -17.68 -11.76
N ASP A 77 -3.71 -18.04 -12.00
CA ASP A 77 -3.26 -19.44 -12.03
C ASP A 77 -3.34 -20.13 -10.67
N THR A 78 -3.15 -19.36 -9.59
CA THR A 78 -3.07 -19.88 -8.23
C THR A 78 -4.25 -19.51 -7.34
N HIS A 79 -5.12 -18.60 -7.80
CA HIS A 79 -6.28 -18.10 -7.06
C HIS A 79 -7.15 -19.23 -6.52
N GLN A 80 -7.65 -20.10 -7.41
CA GLN A 80 -8.58 -21.17 -7.04
C GLN A 80 -8.01 -22.11 -5.98
N ARG A 81 -6.75 -22.51 -6.13
CA ARG A 81 -6.08 -23.41 -5.17
C ARG A 81 -5.83 -22.73 -3.83
N THR A 82 -5.44 -21.45 -3.85
CA THR A 82 -5.24 -20.64 -2.64
C THR A 82 -6.55 -20.51 -1.86
N MET A 83 -7.67 -20.24 -2.55
CA MET A 83 -8.98 -20.12 -1.92
C MET A 83 -9.44 -21.44 -1.26
N ILE A 84 -9.22 -22.58 -1.94
CA ILE A 84 -9.52 -23.90 -1.37
C ILE A 84 -8.72 -24.14 -0.09
N TYR A 85 -7.41 -23.81 -0.07
CA TYR A 85 -6.57 -24.00 1.12
C TYR A 85 -6.95 -23.07 2.27
N LEU A 86 -7.31 -21.80 1.98
CA LEU A 86 -7.82 -20.86 2.98
C LEU A 86 -9.12 -21.36 3.61
N GLN A 87 -10.05 -21.86 2.80
CA GLN A 87 -11.29 -22.47 3.30
C GLN A 87 -11.03 -23.72 4.13
N GLN A 88 -10.06 -24.56 3.73
CA GLN A 88 -9.66 -25.73 4.51
C GLN A 88 -9.07 -25.35 5.88
N MET A 89 -8.29 -24.26 5.96
CA MET A 89 -7.80 -23.72 7.25
C MET A 89 -8.95 -23.30 8.16
N MET A 90 -9.93 -22.56 7.63
CA MET A 90 -11.10 -22.12 8.41
C MET A 90 -11.95 -23.30 8.90
N ARG A 91 -12.12 -24.35 8.09
CA ARG A 91 -12.80 -25.59 8.52
C ARG A 91 -12.00 -26.35 9.58
N LYS A 92 -10.68 -26.44 9.45
CA LYS A 92 -9.83 -27.10 10.46
C LYS A 92 -9.82 -26.34 11.78
N LYS A 93 -9.91 -25.00 11.74
CA LYS A 93 -10.08 -24.13 12.91
C LYS A 93 -11.30 -24.52 13.75
N THR A 94 -12.45 -24.74 13.11
CA THR A 94 -13.70 -25.08 13.82
C THR A 94 -13.74 -26.51 14.31
N VAL A 95 -13.17 -27.46 13.56
CA VAL A 95 -13.20 -28.90 13.90
C VAL A 95 -12.17 -29.30 14.95
N SER A 96 -11.03 -28.61 15.02
CA SER A 96 -9.86 -29.09 15.79
C SER A 96 -9.70 -28.50 17.20
N ALA A 97 -10.73 -27.84 17.75
CA ALA A 97 -10.72 -27.22 19.09
C ALA A 97 -9.36 -26.60 19.47
N LEU A 98 -8.85 -25.73 18.60
CA LEU A 98 -7.54 -25.11 18.74
C LEU A 98 -7.54 -24.06 19.86
N ASP A 99 -6.38 -23.84 20.48
CA ASP A 99 -6.20 -22.75 21.43
C ASP A 99 -6.52 -21.39 20.79
N SER A 100 -7.07 -20.47 21.59
CA SER A 100 -7.57 -19.16 21.17
C SER A 100 -6.52 -18.38 20.38
N ARG A 101 -5.24 -18.47 20.77
CA ARG A 101 -4.13 -17.83 20.05
C ARG A 101 -4.02 -18.28 18.59
N TYR A 102 -4.13 -19.58 18.31
CA TYR A 102 -4.04 -20.11 16.95
C TYR A 102 -5.28 -19.77 16.13
N VAL A 103 -6.45 -19.75 16.76
CA VAL A 103 -7.71 -19.32 16.13
C VAL A 103 -7.57 -17.91 15.58
N THR A 104 -7.10 -16.97 16.41
CA THR A 104 -6.88 -15.57 16.01
C THR A 104 -5.83 -15.45 14.91
N GLN A 105 -4.72 -16.19 14.99
CA GLN A 105 -3.70 -16.17 13.92
C GLN A 105 -4.25 -16.64 12.57
N ILE A 106 -5.07 -17.70 12.57
CA ILE A 106 -5.68 -18.23 11.33
C ILE A 106 -6.66 -17.20 10.75
N GLU A 107 -7.49 -16.57 11.57
CA GLU A 107 -8.42 -15.51 11.13
C GLU A 107 -7.66 -14.32 10.55
N ASN A 108 -6.64 -13.83 11.24
CA ASN A 108 -5.81 -12.71 10.76
C ASN A 108 -5.18 -13.03 9.41
N ALA A 109 -4.58 -14.22 9.26
CA ALA A 109 -3.99 -14.64 7.99
C ALA A 109 -5.05 -14.79 6.88
N PHE A 110 -6.25 -15.30 7.20
CA PHE A 110 -7.35 -15.43 6.25
C PHE A 110 -7.82 -14.06 5.73
N TYR A 111 -8.15 -13.14 6.63
CA TYR A 111 -8.63 -11.81 6.26
C TYR A 111 -7.54 -10.92 5.67
N TYR A 112 -6.27 -11.18 5.98
CA TYR A 112 -5.15 -10.50 5.32
C TYR A 112 -5.04 -10.87 3.83
N VAL A 113 -5.26 -12.15 3.49
CA VAL A 113 -5.16 -12.64 2.11
C VAL A 113 -6.44 -12.39 1.33
N CYS A 114 -7.59 -12.67 1.94
CA CYS A 114 -8.93 -12.44 1.41
C CYS A 114 -9.62 -11.37 2.26
N PRO A 115 -9.27 -10.08 2.07
CA PRO A 115 -9.99 -9.01 2.75
C PRO A 115 -11.47 -9.11 2.38
N PRO A 116 -12.38 -8.90 3.35
CA PRO A 116 -13.80 -8.89 3.07
C PRO A 116 -14.08 -7.88 1.95
N GLU A 117 -15.05 -8.20 1.09
CA GLU A 117 -15.54 -7.27 0.09
C GLU A 117 -16.11 -6.05 0.85
N THR A 118 -15.30 -5.01 0.99
CA THR A 118 -15.82 -3.71 1.41
C THR A 118 -16.80 -3.29 0.34
N PRO A 119 -18.08 -3.03 0.67
CA PRO A 119 -19.03 -2.56 -0.31
C PRO A 119 -18.40 -1.36 -1.00
N THR A 120 -18.32 -1.43 -2.34
CA THR A 120 -17.83 -0.32 -3.15
C THR A 120 -18.67 0.88 -2.76
N GLN A 121 -18.10 1.81 -1.99
CA GLN A 121 -18.82 3.03 -1.65
C GLN A 121 -19.26 3.65 -2.97
N PRO A 122 -20.53 4.02 -3.12
CA PRO A 122 -20.96 4.74 -4.32
C PRO A 122 -20.02 5.95 -4.44
N LYS A 123 -19.31 6.04 -5.57
CA LYS A 123 -18.52 7.24 -5.86
C LYS A 123 -19.55 8.37 -5.93
N GLU A 124 -19.57 9.22 -4.91
CA GLU A 124 -20.26 10.49 -5.01
C GLU A 124 -19.80 11.18 -6.28
N GLU A 125 -20.75 11.72 -7.03
CA GLU A 125 -20.46 12.45 -8.26
C GLU A 125 -19.71 13.72 -7.86
N GLU A 126 -18.37 13.68 -7.95
CA GLU A 126 -17.52 14.85 -7.69
C GLU A 126 -18.00 16.01 -8.60
N PRO A 127 -18.18 17.23 -8.07
CA PRO A 127 -18.56 18.39 -8.87
C PRO A 127 -17.65 18.56 -10.10
N PRO A 128 -18.18 19.03 -11.25
CA PRO A 128 -17.39 19.19 -12.47
C PRO A 128 -16.10 20.01 -12.28
N MET A 129 -16.13 20.99 -11.38
CA MET A 129 -14.96 21.82 -11.05
C MET A 129 -13.85 21.00 -10.38
N HIS A 130 -14.18 20.10 -9.46
CA HIS A 130 -13.21 19.25 -8.77
C HIS A 130 -12.58 18.26 -9.76
N GLN A 131 -13.40 17.69 -10.65
CA GLN A 131 -12.94 16.82 -11.72
C GLN A 131 -11.99 17.56 -12.67
N PHE A 132 -12.28 18.82 -13.00
CA PHE A 132 -11.43 19.66 -13.83
C PHE A 132 -10.06 19.89 -13.18
N ILE A 133 -10.03 20.34 -11.91
CA ILE A 133 -8.78 20.57 -11.16
C ILE A 133 -7.94 19.30 -11.08
N ARG A 134 -8.59 18.17 -10.77
CA ARG A 134 -7.93 16.86 -10.72
C ARG A 134 -7.30 16.49 -12.06
N LYS A 135 -8.04 16.65 -13.16
CA LYS A 135 -7.56 16.31 -14.50
C LYS A 135 -6.35 17.13 -14.89
N ILE A 136 -6.41 18.45 -14.72
CA ILE A 136 -5.31 19.34 -15.13
C ILE A 136 -4.04 19.11 -14.31
N LEU A 137 -4.15 18.85 -13.00
CA LEU A 137 -3.00 18.69 -12.11
C LEU A 137 -2.42 17.27 -12.12
N HIS A 138 -3.25 16.22 -12.23
CA HIS A 138 -2.77 14.85 -12.10
C HIS A 138 -2.53 14.14 -13.44
N GLU A 139 -3.31 14.45 -14.48
CA GLU A 139 -3.26 13.74 -15.76
C GLU A 139 -2.53 14.55 -16.83
N ASP A 140 -2.91 15.81 -16.98
CA ASP A 140 -2.40 16.66 -18.07
C ASP A 140 -1.07 17.32 -17.73
N LEU A 141 -0.71 17.49 -16.45
CA LEU A 141 0.49 18.22 -16.04
C LEU A 141 1.79 17.60 -16.59
N GLN A 142 2.45 18.34 -17.47
CA GLN A 142 3.74 18.02 -18.09
C GLN A 142 4.61 19.28 -18.18
N LYS A 143 5.92 19.09 -18.36
CA LYS A 143 6.87 20.20 -18.52
C LYS A 143 6.55 21.11 -19.72
N SER A 144 5.95 20.56 -20.78
CA SER A 144 5.64 21.28 -22.02
C SER A 144 4.39 22.16 -21.93
N ASN A 145 3.44 21.86 -21.03
CA ASN A 145 2.17 22.56 -20.92
C ASN A 145 1.98 23.30 -19.58
N GLU A 146 3.03 23.37 -18.76
CA GLU A 146 3.04 24.01 -17.45
C GLU A 146 2.50 25.45 -17.49
N GLU A 147 2.92 26.27 -18.47
CA GLU A 147 2.43 27.66 -18.61
C GLU A 147 0.94 27.73 -18.94
N LYS A 148 0.42 26.78 -19.74
CA LYS A 148 -1.00 26.74 -20.08
C LYS A 148 -1.82 26.39 -18.84
N ILE A 149 -1.35 25.42 -18.05
CA ILE A 149 -2.01 25.00 -16.81
C ILE A 149 -1.95 26.12 -15.77
N LEU A 150 -0.82 26.81 -15.63
CA LEU A 150 -0.70 27.97 -14.74
C LEU A 150 -1.72 29.08 -15.09
N ARG A 151 -1.91 29.37 -16.38
CA ARG A 151 -2.95 30.33 -16.82
C ARG A 151 -4.36 29.87 -16.50
N LEU A 152 -4.63 28.56 -16.53
CA LEU A 152 -5.93 28.00 -16.15
C LEU A 152 -6.14 28.07 -14.63
N MET A 153 -5.10 27.75 -13.85
CA MET A 153 -5.15 27.82 -12.38
C MET A 153 -5.34 29.26 -11.88
N ARG A 154 -4.75 30.25 -12.54
CA ARG A 154 -4.98 31.68 -12.23
C ARG A 154 -6.40 32.16 -12.55
N LYS A 155 -7.14 31.45 -13.40
CA LYS A 155 -8.53 31.76 -13.77
C LYS A 155 -9.56 31.05 -12.89
N LEU A 156 -9.13 30.19 -11.97
CA LEU A 156 -10.04 29.61 -10.98
C LEU A 156 -10.60 30.72 -10.09
N ASN A 157 -11.82 30.50 -9.60
CA ASN A 157 -12.42 31.40 -8.63
C ASN A 157 -11.80 31.14 -7.25
N TRP A 158 -10.75 31.88 -6.91
CA TRP A 158 -10.05 31.75 -5.63
C TRP A 158 -10.80 32.37 -4.44
N ASP A 159 -11.83 33.16 -4.71
CA ASP A 159 -12.71 33.74 -3.68
C ASP A 159 -13.73 32.72 -3.14
N ASP A 160 -13.92 31.61 -3.85
CA ASP A 160 -14.76 30.50 -3.40
C ASP A 160 -13.94 29.53 -2.54
N ASP A 161 -14.30 29.42 -1.26
CA ASP A 161 -13.63 28.56 -0.29
C ASP A 161 -13.65 27.08 -0.69
N GLU A 162 -14.72 26.60 -1.34
CA GLU A 162 -14.79 25.21 -1.78
C GLU A 162 -13.80 24.93 -2.92
N VAL A 163 -13.75 25.82 -3.92
CA VAL A 163 -12.86 25.66 -5.07
C VAL A 163 -11.39 25.83 -4.67
N SER A 164 -11.10 26.83 -3.84
CA SER A 164 -9.74 27.11 -3.37
C SER A 164 -9.19 26.00 -2.47
N SER A 165 -10.00 25.48 -1.53
CA SER A 165 -9.59 24.37 -0.66
C SER A 165 -9.31 23.10 -1.46
N VAL A 166 -10.15 22.78 -2.45
CA VAL A 166 -9.93 21.62 -3.33
C VAL A 166 -8.69 21.80 -4.19
N ALA A 167 -8.46 22.99 -4.75
CA ALA A 167 -7.24 23.29 -5.48
C ALA A 167 -6.00 23.10 -4.60
N ILE A 168 -6.01 23.59 -3.37
CA ILE A 168 -4.92 23.43 -2.39
C ILE A 168 -4.69 21.94 -2.08
N GLN A 169 -5.75 21.16 -1.82
CA GLN A 169 -5.63 19.72 -1.57
C GLN A 169 -4.99 18.97 -2.75
N HIS A 170 -5.34 19.33 -3.98
CA HIS A 170 -4.75 18.73 -5.17
C HIS A 170 -3.30 19.18 -5.42
N LEU A 171 -2.95 20.43 -5.12
CA LEU A 171 -1.58 20.96 -5.17
C LEU A 171 -0.67 20.31 -4.11
N ALA A 172 -1.20 20.02 -2.92
CA ALA A 172 -0.51 19.26 -1.87
C ALA A 172 -0.37 17.77 -2.22
N GLY A 173 -1.24 17.24 -3.07
CA GLY A 173 -1.31 15.85 -3.51
C GLY A 173 -0.18 15.37 -4.43
N GLY A 174 1.07 15.77 -4.21
CA GLY A 174 2.22 15.43 -5.08
C GLY A 174 2.48 13.92 -5.24
N TRP A 175 1.95 13.08 -4.34
CA TRP A 175 1.99 11.61 -4.47
C TRP A 175 1.03 11.06 -5.53
N ARG A 176 0.01 11.81 -5.93
CA ARG A 176 -0.97 11.46 -6.97
C ARG A 176 -0.45 11.73 -8.38
N VAL A 177 0.62 12.51 -8.49
CA VAL A 177 1.22 12.95 -9.76
C VAL A 177 2.40 12.05 -10.14
N ARG A 178 2.64 11.89 -11.45
CA ARG A 178 3.80 11.15 -11.96
C ARG A 178 5.10 11.76 -11.45
N ALA A 179 6.10 10.91 -11.18
CA ALA A 179 7.38 11.35 -10.62
C ALA A 179 8.08 12.45 -11.45
N SER A 180 7.94 12.43 -12.78
CA SER A 180 8.49 13.42 -13.71
C SER A 180 7.79 14.78 -13.67
N ALA A 181 6.51 14.81 -13.26
CA ALA A 181 5.70 16.02 -13.24
C ALA A 181 5.68 16.72 -11.86
N ARG A 182 6.18 16.07 -10.79
CA ARG A 182 6.26 16.68 -9.44
C ARG A 182 7.03 18.00 -9.40
N ARG A 183 8.12 18.09 -10.18
CA ARG A 183 8.89 19.33 -10.29
C ARG A 183 8.06 20.46 -10.93
N ALA A 184 7.27 20.13 -11.96
CA ALA A 184 6.37 21.09 -12.60
C ALA A 184 5.23 21.50 -11.66
N LEU A 185 4.74 20.58 -10.83
CA LEU A 185 3.75 20.87 -9.79
C LEU A 185 4.32 21.86 -8.76
N ALA A 186 5.52 21.60 -8.24
CA ALA A 186 6.17 22.48 -7.26
C ALA A 186 6.42 23.89 -7.82
N ARG A 187 6.86 23.99 -9.08
CA ARG A 187 7.01 25.28 -9.76
C ARG A 187 5.67 25.99 -9.93
N LEU A 188 4.63 25.28 -10.36
CA LEU A 188 3.29 25.84 -10.49
C LEU A 188 2.78 26.36 -9.14
N THR A 189 2.99 25.64 -8.05
CA THR A 189 2.65 26.09 -6.70
C THR A 189 3.41 27.36 -6.31
N ALA A 190 4.70 27.46 -6.64
CA ALA A 190 5.49 28.66 -6.36
C ALA A 190 5.01 29.89 -7.15
N GLU A 191 4.74 29.70 -8.44
CA GLU A 191 4.23 30.76 -9.34
C GLU A 191 2.80 31.20 -8.99
N LEU A 192 2.03 30.31 -8.38
CA LEU A 192 0.68 30.58 -7.90
C LEU A 192 0.70 31.25 -6.53
N ALA A 193 1.62 30.85 -5.64
CA ALA A 193 1.82 31.49 -4.33
C ALA A 193 2.21 32.97 -4.45
N ALA A 194 2.94 33.34 -5.51
CA ALA A 194 3.23 34.74 -5.82
C ALA A 194 1.98 35.57 -6.15
N TRP A 195 0.88 34.93 -6.54
CA TRP A 195 -0.42 35.57 -6.80
C TRP A 195 -1.39 35.43 -5.62
N GLN A 196 -1.37 34.27 -4.96
CA GLN A 196 -2.24 33.94 -3.85
C GLN A 196 -1.41 33.48 -2.65
N GLU A 197 -1.14 34.40 -1.74
CA GLU A 197 -0.23 34.18 -0.60
C GLU A 197 -0.67 33.01 0.30
N ALA A 198 -1.98 32.75 0.41
CA ALA A 198 -2.54 31.67 1.22
C ALA A 198 -2.22 30.26 0.70
N VAL A 199 -1.87 30.10 -0.59
CA VAL A 199 -1.68 28.78 -1.20
C VAL A 199 -0.41 28.10 -0.69
N ALA A 200 0.70 28.82 -0.59
CA ALA A 200 1.97 28.25 -0.12
C ALA A 200 1.89 27.65 1.30
N PRO A 201 1.47 28.40 2.34
CA PRO A 201 1.39 27.86 3.70
C PRO A 201 0.39 26.71 3.78
N ALA A 202 -0.80 26.84 3.17
CA ALA A 202 -1.81 25.79 3.23
C ALA A 202 -1.36 24.47 2.55
N VAL A 203 -0.62 24.55 1.43
CA VAL A 203 -0.05 23.37 0.77
C VAL A 203 1.02 22.72 1.65
N VAL A 204 1.91 23.52 2.23
CA VAL A 204 2.97 23.03 3.12
C VAL A 204 2.39 22.35 4.35
N ASP A 205 1.45 23.00 5.04
CA ASP A 205 0.79 22.46 6.22
C ASP A 205 0.09 21.13 5.91
N THR A 206 -0.61 21.04 4.78
CA THR A 206 -1.26 19.81 4.33
C THR A 206 -0.25 18.68 4.08
N ILE A 207 0.92 18.99 3.52
CA ILE A 207 1.97 18.00 3.26
C ILE A 207 2.62 17.52 4.57
N LEU A 208 2.87 18.42 5.52
CA LEU A 208 3.44 18.08 6.82
C LEU A 208 2.48 17.20 7.62
N GLU A 209 1.19 17.54 7.62
CA GLU A 209 0.15 16.72 8.25
C GLU A 209 0.04 15.35 7.59
N GLU A 210 0.10 15.30 6.26
CA GLU A 210 0.12 14.04 5.51
C GLU A 210 1.32 13.14 5.87
N ILE A 211 2.50 13.73 6.06
CA ILE A 211 3.69 12.99 6.52
C ILE A 211 3.44 12.44 7.92
N ARG A 212 2.89 13.23 8.84
CA ARG A 212 2.57 12.80 10.20
C ARG A 212 1.57 11.64 10.21
N VAL A 213 0.41 11.81 9.58
CA VAL A 213 -0.64 10.77 9.50
C VAL A 213 -0.11 9.50 8.87
N THR A 214 0.66 9.62 7.79
CA THR A 214 1.20 8.44 7.14
C THR A 214 2.28 7.77 7.97
N MET A 215 3.02 8.45 8.86
CA MET A 215 3.95 7.81 9.79
C MET A 215 3.24 7.07 10.92
N GLU A 216 2.09 7.58 11.38
CA GLU A 216 1.28 6.96 12.45
C GLU A 216 0.65 5.63 12.02
N ASP A 217 0.26 5.46 10.75
CA ASP A 217 -0.23 4.18 10.20
C ASP A 217 0.89 3.42 9.46
N PRO A 218 1.49 2.35 10.04
CA PRO A 218 2.57 1.56 9.43
C PRO A 218 2.14 0.70 8.22
N HIS A 219 0.90 0.80 7.74
CA HIS A 219 0.39 -0.05 6.67
C HIS A 219 1.21 0.11 5.37
N PRO A 220 1.70 -1.00 4.76
CA PRO A 220 2.50 -0.97 3.54
C PRO A 220 1.90 -0.26 2.32
N ARG A 221 0.57 -0.04 2.29
CA ARG A 221 -0.12 0.69 1.22
C ARG A 221 0.37 2.14 1.10
N TYR A 222 0.87 2.70 2.20
CA TYR A 222 1.36 4.07 2.26
C TYR A 222 2.85 4.21 1.94
N ASN A 223 3.59 3.11 1.76
CA ASN A 223 5.05 3.20 1.53
C ASN A 223 5.41 4.05 0.31
N GLN A 224 4.70 3.89 -0.81
CA GLN A 224 4.91 4.71 -2.00
C GLN A 224 4.45 6.16 -1.78
N ARG A 225 3.32 6.35 -1.09
CA ARG A 225 2.77 7.67 -0.77
C ARG A 225 3.76 8.48 0.08
N ARG A 226 4.27 7.90 1.17
CA ARG A 226 5.29 8.50 2.05
C ARG A 226 6.51 8.97 1.28
N ILE A 227 7.12 8.08 0.48
CA ILE A 227 8.31 8.42 -0.32
C ILE A 227 7.98 9.53 -1.33
N ALA A 228 6.79 9.49 -1.93
CA ALA A 228 6.40 10.47 -2.92
C ALA A 228 6.13 11.85 -2.32
N THR A 229 5.46 11.91 -1.17
CA THR A 229 5.19 13.13 -0.39
C THR A 229 6.49 13.78 0.09
N VAL A 230 7.42 13.02 0.68
CA VAL A 230 8.70 13.56 1.15
C VAL A 230 9.55 14.08 -0.02
N ARG A 231 9.58 13.37 -1.15
CA ARG A 231 10.26 13.86 -2.36
C ARG A 231 9.62 15.14 -2.89
N TYR A 232 8.30 15.25 -2.83
CA TYR A 232 7.60 16.45 -3.26
C TYR A 232 7.89 17.64 -2.35
N LEU A 233 7.94 17.44 -1.03
CA LEU A 233 8.40 18.45 -0.07
C LEU A 233 9.81 18.98 -0.42
N GLY A 234 10.73 18.09 -0.80
CA GLY A 234 12.06 18.48 -1.28
C GLY A 234 12.04 19.32 -2.57
N GLU A 235 11.10 19.07 -3.49
CA GLU A 235 10.92 19.92 -4.67
C GLU A 235 10.37 21.30 -4.29
N LEU A 236 9.44 21.39 -3.34
CA LEU A 236 8.94 22.68 -2.84
C LEU A 236 10.05 23.53 -2.20
N TYR A 237 10.97 22.88 -1.46
CA TYR A 237 12.16 23.55 -0.93
C TYR A 237 13.06 24.10 -2.06
N ASN A 238 13.28 23.33 -3.13
CA ASN A 238 14.06 23.80 -4.29
C ASN A 238 13.47 25.06 -4.96
N TYR A 239 12.15 25.23 -4.89
CA TYR A 239 11.43 26.40 -5.41
C TYR A 239 11.21 27.50 -4.35
N LYS A 240 11.88 27.42 -3.19
CA LYS A 240 11.86 28.43 -2.11
C LYS A 240 10.48 28.67 -1.50
N LEU A 241 9.62 27.66 -1.51
CA LEU A 241 8.36 27.68 -0.75
C LEU A 241 8.56 27.35 0.74
N LEU A 242 9.76 26.89 1.09
CA LEU A 242 10.19 26.53 2.44
C LEU A 242 11.54 27.20 2.67
N ASP A 243 11.73 27.78 3.85
CA ASP A 243 13.06 28.19 4.32
C ASP A 243 13.64 27.08 5.20
N SER A 244 14.97 27.00 5.24
CA SER A 244 15.75 26.15 6.14
C SER A 244 15.75 26.62 7.60
N ARG A 245 15.15 27.79 7.87
CA ARG A 245 15.24 28.51 9.15
C ARG A 245 13.96 28.48 9.99
N ASP A 246 12.87 27.97 9.43
CA ASP A 246 11.60 27.71 10.11
C ASP A 246 11.41 26.20 10.34
#